data_AF-A0A8H2XBV3-F1
#
_entry.id   AF-A0A8H2XBV3-F1
#
_cell.length_a   1.000
_cell.length_b   1.000
_cell.length_c   1.000
_cell.angle_alpha   90.00
_cell.angle_beta   90.00
_cell.angle_gamma   90.00
#
_symmetry.space_group_name_H-M   'P 1'
#
loop_
_entity.id
_entity.type
_entity.pdbx_description
1 polymer ?
#
loop_
_entity_poly.entity_id
_entity_poly.type
_entity_poly.pdbx_seq_one_letter_code
_entity_poly.pdbx_strand_id
1 'polypeptide(L)'
;MVVQTLTELGVCFLDVQPSSVTPDLPAGLVGARVDQLVEHLGELEKLSSKLDMNVPLEALADIDQNKPPNNITKNRIDNAAAENQWINGWLHAIEAKHFMSISWRCNPNYLHPSARTTVNWMR
;
A
#
# COMPACT_ATOMS: atom_id res chain seq x y z
N MET A 1 2.99 -8.26 -22.28
CA MET A 1 3.71 -8.99 -23.35
C MET A 1 4.36 -10.26 -22.82
N VAL A 2 5.21 -10.21 -21.78
CA VAL A 2 5.88 -11.40 -21.19
C VAL A 2 4.94 -12.57 -20.87
N VAL A 3 3.85 -12.31 -20.12
CA VAL A 3 2.89 -13.37 -19.74
C VAL A 3 2.20 -13.98 -20.97
N GLN A 4 1.89 -13.17 -21.98
CA GLN A 4 1.29 -13.66 -23.22
C GLN A 4 2.27 -14.54 -24.00
N THR A 5 3.53 -14.12 -24.15
CA THR A 5 4.55 -14.95 -24.79
C THR A 5 4.82 -16.24 -24.03
N LEU A 6 4.70 -16.24 -22.69
CA LEU A 6 4.82 -17.44 -21.88
C LEU A 6 3.65 -18.40 -22.13
N THR A 7 2.42 -17.88 -22.26
CA THR A 7 1.25 -18.68 -22.64
C THR A 7 1.39 -19.26 -24.05
N GLU A 8 1.80 -18.44 -25.02
CA GLU A 8 2.04 -18.87 -26.40
C GLU A 8 3.14 -19.95 -26.47
N LEU A 9 4.21 -19.80 -25.69
CA LEU A 9 5.26 -20.81 -25.56
C LEU A 9 4.71 -22.12 -24.98
N GLY A 10 3.84 -22.04 -23.96
CA GLY A 10 3.15 -23.20 -23.40
C GLY A 10 2.33 -23.96 -24.45
N VAL A 11 1.61 -23.24 -25.33
CA VAL A 11 0.89 -23.85 -26.45
C VAL A 11 1.85 -24.47 -27.47
N CYS A 12 2.93 -23.77 -27.84
CA CYS A 12 3.93 -24.30 -28.79
C CYS A 12 4.64 -25.55 -28.26
N PHE A 13 4.80 -25.66 -26.94
CA PHE A 13 5.37 -26.83 -26.29
C PHE A 13 4.39 -28.02 -26.25
N LEU A 14 3.08 -27.77 -26.15
CA LEU A 14 2.07 -28.83 -26.20
C LEU A 14 1.92 -29.42 -27.61
N ASP A 15 2.21 -28.64 -28.65
CA ASP A 15 2.12 -29.05 -30.06
C ASP A 15 3.45 -28.83 -30.79
N VAL A 16 4.47 -29.62 -30.41
CA VAL A 16 5.80 -29.54 -31.02
C VAL A 16 5.74 -30.05 -32.45
N GLN A 17 5.80 -29.12 -33.40
CA GLN A 17 5.91 -29.44 -34.83
C GLN A 17 7.34 -29.88 -35.16
N PRO A 18 7.52 -30.90 -36.04
CA PRO A 18 8.85 -31.31 -36.47
C PRO A 18 9.52 -30.19 -37.27
N SER A 19 10.85 -30.08 -37.17
CA SER A 19 11.64 -29.00 -37.80
C SER A 19 11.46 -28.89 -39.32
N SER A 20 10.96 -29.94 -39.98
CA SER A 20 10.59 -29.93 -41.40
C SER A 20 9.41 -29.01 -41.74
N VAL A 21 8.57 -28.64 -40.76
CA VAL A 21 7.39 -27.77 -40.93
C VAL A 21 7.77 -26.29 -40.85
N THR A 22 8.90 -25.97 -40.22
CA THR A 22 9.40 -24.58 -40.07
C THR A 22 10.87 -24.47 -40.51
N PRO A 23 11.17 -24.67 -41.81
CA PRO A 23 12.55 -24.68 -42.31
C PRO A 23 13.28 -23.34 -42.16
N ASP A 24 12.53 -22.25 -42.04
CA ASP A 24 13.07 -20.89 -41.90
C ASP A 24 13.53 -20.57 -40.47
N LEU A 25 13.20 -21.44 -39.50
CA LEU A 25 13.50 -21.26 -38.08
C LEU A 25 14.49 -22.33 -37.61
N PRO A 26 15.75 -21.97 -37.29
CA PRO A 26 16.81 -22.94 -36.99
C PRO A 26 16.55 -23.80 -35.74
N ALA A 27 15.68 -23.33 -34.83
CA ALA A 27 15.27 -24.04 -33.62
C ALA A 27 13.75 -24.35 -33.58
N GLY A 28 13.07 -24.23 -34.74
CA GLY A 28 11.63 -24.36 -34.85
C GLY A 28 10.84 -23.25 -34.12
N LEU A 29 9.53 -23.42 -34.03
CA LEU A 29 8.62 -22.42 -33.44
C LEU A 29 8.87 -22.22 -31.94
N VAL A 30 9.23 -23.28 -31.21
CA VAL A 30 9.51 -23.20 -29.77
C VAL A 30 10.74 -22.33 -29.51
N GLY A 31 11.84 -22.55 -30.22
CA GLY A 31 13.05 -21.74 -30.07
C GLY A 31 12.81 -20.27 -30.37
N ALA A 32 12.08 -19.98 -31.44
CA ALA A 32 11.71 -18.61 -31.80
C ALA A 32 10.90 -17.90 -30.69
N ARG A 33 10.01 -18.63 -29.99
CA ARG A 33 9.22 -18.08 -28.87
C ARG A 33 10.03 -17.90 -27.59
N VAL A 34 11.01 -18.76 -27.35
CA VAL A 34 11.97 -18.58 -26.24
C VAL A 34 12.80 -17.33 -26.47
N ASP A 35 13.31 -17.10 -27.68
CA ASP A 35 14.10 -15.91 -28.00
C ASP A 35 13.28 -14.62 -27.79
N GLN A 36 12.02 -14.61 -28.25
CA GLN A 36 11.09 -13.50 -28.00
C GLN A 36 10.81 -13.27 -26.51
N LEU A 37 10.68 -14.33 -25.71
CA LEU A 37 10.48 -14.21 -24.27
C LEU A 37 11.69 -13.57 -23.59
N VAL A 38 12.91 -13.98 -23.98
CA VAL A 38 14.16 -13.41 -23.46
C VAL A 38 14.27 -11.93 -23.81
N GLU A 39 13.92 -11.55 -25.05
CA GLU A 39 13.88 -10.16 -25.47
C GLU A 39 12.89 -9.33 -24.62
N HIS A 40 11.65 -9.80 -24.45
CA HIS A 40 10.65 -9.11 -23.64
C HIS A 40 11.05 -9.00 -22.16
N LEU A 41 11.76 -9.98 -21.60
CA LEU A 41 12.30 -9.90 -20.24
C LEU A 41 13.40 -8.85 -20.14
N GLY A 42 14.28 -8.76 -21.14
CA GLY A 42 15.31 -7.71 -21.22
C GLY A 42 14.73 -6.30 -21.37
N GLU A 43 13.61 -6.16 -22.10
CA GLU A 43 12.87 -4.89 -22.15
C GLU A 43 12.24 -4.54 -20.80
N LEU A 44 11.67 -5.52 -20.10
CA LEU A 44 11.08 -5.33 -18.77
C LEU A 44 12.11 -4.81 -17.76
N GLU A 45 13.34 -5.34 -17.78
CA GLU A 45 14.45 -4.85 -16.95
C GLU A 45 14.81 -3.38 -17.26
N LYS A 46 14.89 -3.02 -18.55
CA LYS A 46 15.13 -1.64 -18.98
C LYS A 46 14.00 -0.69 -18.56
N LEU A 47 12.76 -1.17 -18.49
CA LEU A 47 11.64 -0.37 -18.00
C LEU A 47 11.65 -0.26 -16.47
N SER A 48 11.98 -1.34 -15.77
CA SER A 48 12.09 -1.37 -14.31
C SER A 48 13.11 -0.35 -13.81
N SER A 49 14.26 -0.21 -14.48
CA SER A 49 15.29 0.77 -14.10
C SER A 49 14.88 2.24 -14.28
N LYS A 50 13.81 2.52 -15.04
CA LYS A 50 13.26 3.88 -15.22
C LYS A 50 12.22 4.24 -14.16
N LEU A 51 11.70 3.26 -13.42
CA LEU A 51 10.70 3.46 -12.39
C LEU A 51 11.39 3.74 -11.05
N ASP A 52 11.38 4.99 -10.62
CA ASP A 52 11.74 5.36 -9.26
C ASP A 52 10.52 5.22 -8.35
N MET A 53 10.17 3.97 -8.01
CA MET A 53 9.09 3.68 -7.09
C MET A 53 9.50 2.66 -6.04
N ASN A 54 9.21 2.98 -4.78
CA ASN A 54 9.40 2.05 -3.68
C ASN A 54 8.09 1.30 -3.42
N VAL A 55 8.13 -0.04 -3.44
CA VAL A 55 6.99 -0.89 -3.15
C VAL A 55 7.07 -1.34 -1.69
N PRO A 56 6.05 -1.08 -0.85
CA PRO A 56 6.04 -1.56 0.53
C PRO A 56 6.11 -3.08 0.60
N LEU A 57 6.92 -3.62 1.52
CA LEU A 57 7.06 -5.07 1.72
C LEU A 57 5.72 -5.74 2.07
N GLU A 58 4.85 -5.03 2.77
CA GLU A 58 3.53 -5.55 3.12
C GLU A 58 2.70 -5.83 1.86
N ALA A 59 2.84 -5.00 0.81
CA ALA A 59 2.09 -5.18 -0.44
C ALA A 59 2.57 -6.42 -1.19
N LEU A 60 3.86 -6.73 -1.10
CA LEU A 60 4.41 -7.98 -1.62
C LEU A 60 3.89 -9.18 -0.82
N ALA A 61 3.82 -9.08 0.51
CA ALA A 61 3.26 -10.14 1.35
C ALA A 61 1.77 -10.39 1.07
N ASP A 62 0.99 -9.35 0.78
CA ASP A 62 -0.41 -9.50 0.36
C ASP A 62 -0.51 -10.22 -0.99
N ILE A 63 0.35 -9.88 -1.97
CA ILE A 63 0.41 -10.57 -3.27
C ILE A 63 0.76 -12.06 -3.08
N ASP A 64 1.75 -12.37 -2.26
CA ASP A 64 2.16 -13.75 -1.97
C ASP A 64 1.05 -14.57 -1.30
N GLN A 65 0.20 -13.92 -0.51
CA GLN A 65 -0.96 -14.53 0.14
C GLN A 65 -2.22 -14.52 -0.73
N ASN A 66 -2.12 -14.11 -1.99
CA ASN A 66 -3.26 -13.96 -2.91
C ASN A 66 -4.35 -13.03 -2.37
N LYS A 67 -3.95 -11.99 -1.64
CA LYS A 67 -4.79 -10.91 -1.13
C LYS A 67 -4.64 -9.67 -2.01
N PRO A 68 -5.69 -8.83 -2.11
CA PRO A 68 -5.60 -7.61 -2.90
C PRO A 68 -4.63 -6.61 -2.22
N PRO A 69 -3.60 -6.13 -2.92
CA PRO A 69 -2.60 -5.21 -2.34
C PRO A 69 -3.18 -3.85 -1.94
N ASN A 70 -4.40 -3.53 -2.40
CA ASN A 70 -5.10 -2.30 -2.04
C ASN A 70 -5.53 -2.26 -0.56
N ASN A 71 -5.51 -3.40 0.14
CA ASN A 71 -5.85 -3.47 1.56
C ASN A 71 -4.93 -2.60 2.42
N ILE A 72 -3.64 -2.55 2.10
CA ILE A 72 -2.67 -1.74 2.84
C ILE A 72 -2.96 -0.26 2.68
N THR A 73 -3.26 0.18 1.46
CA THR A 73 -3.63 1.57 1.19
C THR A 73 -4.84 1.97 2.01
N LYS A 74 -5.89 1.14 1.99
CA LYS A 74 -7.09 1.36 2.79
C LYS A 74 -6.77 1.44 4.28
N ASN A 75 -6.07 0.44 4.83
CA ASN A 75 -5.75 0.38 6.24
C ASN A 75 -4.88 1.57 6.68
N ARG A 76 -3.93 2.00 5.85
CA ARG A 76 -3.09 3.17 6.15
C ARG A 76 -3.89 4.47 6.16
N ILE A 77 -4.83 4.64 5.24
CA ILE A 77 -5.74 5.80 5.23
C ILE A 77 -6.64 5.79 6.47
N ASP A 78 -7.27 4.66 6.75
CA ASP A 78 -8.20 4.51 7.87
C ASP A 78 -7.48 4.74 9.22
N ASN A 79 -6.29 4.16 9.39
CA ASN A 79 -5.47 4.33 10.60
C ASN A 79 -4.97 5.77 10.75
N ALA A 80 -4.48 6.39 9.66
CA ALA A 80 -4.02 7.78 9.71
C ALA A 80 -5.17 8.74 10.04
N ALA A 81 -6.37 8.50 9.51
CA ALA A 81 -7.54 9.30 9.83
C ALA A 81 -7.95 9.13 11.31
N ALA A 82 -7.98 7.89 11.81
CA ALA A 82 -8.29 7.60 13.21
C ALA A 82 -7.27 8.22 14.17
N GLU A 83 -5.98 8.09 13.86
CA GLU A 83 -4.89 8.66 14.65
C GLU A 83 -4.94 10.20 14.64
N ASN A 84 -5.19 10.82 13.49
CA ASN A 84 -5.36 12.27 13.40
C ASN A 84 -6.54 12.77 14.25
N GLN A 85 -7.67 12.07 14.23
CA GLN A 85 -8.83 12.43 15.08
C GLN A 85 -8.51 12.26 16.55
N TRP A 86 -7.80 11.19 16.91
CA TRP A 86 -7.40 10.92 18.28
C TRP A 86 -6.43 12.00 18.81
N ILE A 87 -5.39 12.34 18.05
CA ILE A 87 -4.41 13.37 18.43
C ILE A 87 -5.09 14.72 18.57
N ASN A 88 -5.95 15.11 17.62
CA ASN A 88 -6.67 16.38 17.69
C ASN A 88 -7.58 16.44 18.94
N GLY A 89 -8.30 15.35 19.25
CA GLY A 89 -9.12 15.28 20.45
C GLY A 89 -8.29 15.42 21.73
N TRP A 90 -7.12 14.79 21.79
CA TRP A 90 -6.20 14.89 22.92
C TRP A 90 -5.65 16.30 23.09
N LEU A 91 -5.22 16.95 21.99
CA LEU A 91 -4.72 18.32 21.99
C LEU A 91 -5.77 19.29 22.54
N HIS A 92 -7.01 19.21 22.05
CA HIS A 92 -8.12 20.04 22.52
C HIS A 92 -8.41 19.86 24.01
N ALA A 93 -8.28 18.63 24.54
CA ALA A 93 -8.46 18.39 25.97
C ALA A 93 -7.37 19.06 26.82
N ILE A 94 -6.12 19.09 26.33
CA ILE A 94 -5.01 19.78 26.99
C ILE A 94 -5.22 21.29 26.95
N GLU A 95 -5.58 21.84 25.78
CA GLU A 95 -5.87 23.26 25.62
C GLU A 95 -6.98 23.72 26.56
N ALA A 96 -8.07 22.95 26.64
CA ALA A 96 -9.19 23.23 27.54
C ALA A 96 -8.75 23.20 29.01
N LYS A 97 -7.96 22.20 29.42
CA LYS A 97 -7.40 22.12 30.78
C LYS A 97 -6.50 23.31 31.09
N HIS A 98 -5.61 23.66 30.17
CA HIS A 98 -4.67 24.77 30.35
C HIS A 98 -5.42 26.11 30.47
N PHE A 99 -6.39 26.35 29.57
CA PHE A 99 -7.26 27.52 29.60
C PHE A 99 -8.05 27.60 30.92
N MET A 100 -8.67 26.49 31.35
CA MET A 100 -9.35 26.43 32.65
C MET A 100 -8.40 26.75 33.81
N SER A 101 -7.17 26.22 33.81
CA SER A 101 -6.20 26.44 34.88
C SER A 101 -5.77 27.91 35.01
N ILE A 102 -5.58 28.61 33.88
CA ILE A 102 -5.25 30.04 33.86
C ILE A 102 -6.46 30.86 34.28
N SER A 103 -7.63 30.57 33.72
CA SER A 103 -8.88 31.25 34.06
C SER A 103 -9.19 31.16 35.55
N TRP A 104 -9.04 29.98 36.15
CA TRP A 104 -9.15 29.77 37.60
C TRP A 104 -8.16 30.58 38.41
N ARG A 105 -6.90 30.64 37.98
CA ARG A 105 -5.86 31.43 38.64
C ARG A 105 -6.18 32.93 38.60
N CYS A 106 -6.80 33.40 37.52
CA CYS A 106 -7.16 34.81 37.33
C CYS A 106 -8.48 35.19 38.04
N ASN A 107 -9.50 34.31 38.08
CA ASN A 107 -10.73 34.52 38.83
C ASN A 107 -11.55 33.20 38.98
N PRO A 108 -11.78 32.71 40.20
CA PRO A 108 -12.48 31.44 40.45
C PRO A 108 -13.97 31.43 40.04
N ASN A 109 -14.57 32.59 39.72
CA ASN A 109 -15.98 32.67 39.35
C ASN A 109 -16.30 32.26 37.90
N TYR A 110 -15.29 32.10 37.03
CA TYR A 110 -15.46 31.72 35.62
C TYR A 110 -15.78 30.25 35.37
N LEU A 111 -15.85 29.43 36.42
CA LEU A 111 -16.36 28.06 36.31
C LEU A 111 -17.82 28.03 35.85
N HIS A 112 -18.13 27.08 34.97
CA HIS A 112 -19.50 26.63 34.78
C HIS A 112 -20.08 26.12 36.12
N PRO A 113 -21.33 26.45 36.49
CA PRO A 113 -21.90 26.14 37.82
C PRO A 113 -21.78 24.68 38.26
N SER A 114 -21.78 23.73 37.33
CA SER A 114 -21.67 22.28 37.62
C SER A 114 -20.29 21.84 38.13
N ALA A 115 -19.24 22.63 37.91
CA ALA A 115 -17.88 22.36 38.40
C ALA A 115 -17.61 23.04 39.75
N ARG A 116 -18.50 23.93 40.23
CA ARG A 116 -18.43 24.51 41.59
C ARG A 116 -18.84 23.52 42.67
N THR A 117 -19.79 22.64 42.37
CA THR A 117 -20.39 21.71 43.35
C THR A 117 -19.45 20.59 43.78
N THR A 118 -18.55 20.12 42.91
CA THR A 118 -17.59 19.05 43.24
C THR A 118 -16.51 19.49 44.23
N VAL A 119 -16.22 20.79 44.31
CA VAL A 119 -15.16 21.35 45.18
C VAL A 119 -15.65 21.58 46.62
N ASN A 120 -16.95 21.79 46.82
CA ASN A 120 -17.53 21.99 48.15
C ASN A 120 -17.54 20.72 49.03
N TRP A 121 -17.28 19.54 48.45
CA TRP A 121 -17.19 18.26 49.17
C TRP A 121 -15.75 17.88 49.58
N MET A 122 -14.74 18.64 49.16
CA MET A 122 -13.32 18.37 49.49
C MET A 122 -12.75 19.32 50.55
N ARG A 123 -13.61 20.07 51.26
CA ARG A 123 -13.22 20.99 52.34
C ARG A 123 -13.62 20.45 53.70
#